data_AF-A0A1U9NRT1-F1
#
_entry.id   AF-A0A1U9NRT1-F1
#
_cell.length_a   1.000
_cell.length_b   1.000
_cell.length_c   1.000
_cell.angle_alpha   90.00
_cell.angle_beta   90.00
_cell.angle_gamma   90.00
#
_symmetry.space_group_name_H-M   'P 1'
#
loop_
_entity.id
_entity.type
_entity.pdbx_description
1 polymer ?
#
loop_
_entity_poly.entity_id
_entity_poly.type
_entity_poly.pdbx_seq_one_letter_code
_entity_poly.pdbx_strand_id
1 'polypeptide(L)'
;MAGRTTAVAAVTALTLLTTWAGAHGATAATTTATAAAAAGECRVLAPGASAVAQKAVAAACEQIGVWYTWGGGHGPQPGPTYGQVDPSDPDSAHDPERLGFDCSGLVRYAYHRAAGGDPLTGNAYHQFHSPQVQQRFTAAQGTAPLLPGDLLAWGSGGSVHHIAIYLGAGKMVEARESGTRITVSDVRLGGDYAGAVRIAPAAQAPGTFSTWGTDVWTHEEPSTTSPRVHKFPGPTTVRIDCQKHAEPVTAEGYTNDAWSYLPEYGAWITNIYIKGPAWLDGVRTCP
;
A
#
# COMPACT_ATOMS: atom_id res chain seq x y z
N MET A 1 75.14 12.39 75.83
CA MET A 1 74.47 11.17 75.34
C MET A 1 73.10 11.60 74.85
N ALA A 2 72.97 11.91 73.56
CA ALA A 2 72.54 10.96 72.53
C ALA A 2 71.12 10.42 72.81
N GLY A 3 70.14 10.96 72.07
CA GLY A 3 68.73 10.57 72.12
C GLY A 3 67.92 11.21 70.98
N ARG A 4 68.34 10.92 69.74
CA ARG A 4 67.58 11.08 68.47
C ARG A 4 66.28 10.24 68.58
N THR A 5 65.13 10.47 67.94
CA THR A 5 64.80 11.18 66.69
C THR A 5 63.26 11.24 66.53
N THR A 6 62.77 12.42 66.14
CA THR A 6 61.79 12.73 65.06
C THR A 6 60.46 11.98 64.91
N ALA A 7 59.41 12.72 65.32
CA ALA A 7 58.19 13.12 64.60
C ALA A 7 57.77 12.39 63.31
N VAL A 8 56.51 11.94 63.35
CA VAL A 8 55.70 11.39 62.26
C VAL A 8 55.18 12.53 61.37
N ALA A 9 55.44 12.47 60.06
CA ALA A 9 54.82 13.34 59.06
C ALA A 9 53.79 12.52 58.25
N ALA A 10 52.55 13.00 58.24
CA ALA A 10 51.44 12.43 57.48
C ALA A 10 51.57 12.78 55.98
N VAL A 11 51.47 11.77 55.12
CA VAL A 11 51.48 11.92 53.66
C VAL A 11 50.02 11.92 53.17
N THR A 12 49.55 13.08 52.72
CA THR A 12 48.31 13.24 51.94
C THR A 12 48.59 12.95 50.47
N ALA A 13 47.97 11.90 49.93
CA ALA A 13 48.02 11.56 48.51
C ALA A 13 47.05 12.45 47.72
N LEU A 14 47.58 13.20 46.76
CA LEU A 14 46.84 14.04 45.82
C LEU A 14 46.51 13.23 44.56
N THR A 15 45.23 12.91 44.35
CA THR A 15 44.74 12.24 43.15
C THR A 15 44.55 13.27 42.02
N LEU A 16 45.30 13.12 40.93
CA LEU A 16 45.08 13.87 39.68
C LEU A 16 43.84 13.32 38.96
N LEU A 17 42.79 14.13 38.84
CA LEU A 17 41.67 13.90 37.94
C LEU A 17 42.03 14.42 36.54
N THR A 18 42.41 13.52 35.64
CA THR A 18 42.54 13.83 34.21
C THR A 18 41.16 13.88 33.57
N THR A 19 40.83 15.03 32.96
CA THR A 19 39.62 15.25 32.17
C THR A 19 39.64 14.44 30.87
N TRP A 20 38.65 13.57 30.66
CA TRP A 20 38.33 13.00 29.35
C TRP A 20 36.91 13.42 28.99
N ALA A 21 36.78 14.55 28.28
CA ALA A 21 35.54 14.95 27.66
C ALA A 21 35.31 14.06 26.44
N GLY A 22 34.56 12.97 26.62
CA GLY A 22 34.16 12.09 25.53
C GLY A 22 33.22 12.83 24.57
N ALA A 23 33.70 13.07 23.35
CA ALA A 23 32.88 13.49 22.22
C ALA A 23 31.99 12.31 21.77
N HIS A 24 30.80 12.15 22.37
CA HIS A 24 29.80 11.14 21.99
C HIS A 24 28.42 11.74 21.71
N GLY A 25 28.34 13.01 21.30
CA GLY A 25 27.07 13.73 21.11
C GLY A 25 26.64 13.99 19.65
N ALA A 26 27.47 13.70 18.65
CA ALA A 26 27.26 14.22 17.29
C ALA A 26 26.56 13.27 16.30
N THR A 27 26.33 12.01 16.64
CA THR A 27 25.77 11.03 15.69
C THR A 27 24.25 10.90 15.72
N ALA A 28 23.58 11.24 16.83
CA ALA A 28 22.12 11.11 16.96
C ALA A 28 21.33 12.31 16.38
N ALA A 29 21.93 13.50 16.33
CA ALA A 29 21.29 14.72 15.83
C ALA A 29 21.21 14.77 14.28
N THR A 30 22.15 14.12 13.59
CA THR A 30 22.23 14.13 12.12
C THR A 30 21.16 13.25 11.49
N THR A 31 20.84 12.10 12.09
CA THR A 31 19.80 11.17 11.60
C THR A 31 18.39 11.75 11.72
N THR A 32 18.12 12.52 12.78
CA THR A 32 16.81 13.18 12.98
C THR A 32 16.60 14.34 12.01
N ALA A 33 17.65 15.11 11.68
CA ALA A 33 17.58 16.20 10.72
C ALA A 33 17.35 15.71 9.27
N THR A 34 17.98 14.61 8.85
CA THR A 34 17.82 14.05 7.50
C THR A 34 16.43 13.43 7.30
N ALA A 35 15.90 12.73 8.30
CA ALA A 35 14.54 12.19 8.26
C ALA A 35 13.48 13.31 8.20
N ALA A 36 13.68 14.41 8.94
CA ALA A 36 12.80 15.58 8.89
C ALA A 36 12.87 16.33 7.55
N ALA A 37 14.05 16.41 6.93
CA ALA A 37 14.21 17.00 5.59
C ALA A 37 13.53 16.14 4.51
N ALA A 38 13.68 14.81 4.56
CA ALA A 38 12.99 13.88 3.66
C ALA A 38 11.46 13.90 3.84
N ALA A 39 10.97 14.07 5.08
CA ALA A 39 9.56 14.28 5.36
C ALA A 39 9.05 15.64 4.83
N GLY A 40 9.89 16.68 4.80
CA GLY A 40 9.57 17.98 4.21
C GLY A 40 9.39 17.96 2.69
N GLU A 41 9.93 16.95 2.00
CA GLU A 41 9.79 16.74 0.56
C GLU A 41 8.57 15.87 0.20
N CYS A 42 8.07 15.06 1.14
CA CYS A 42 6.91 14.23 0.91
C CYS A 42 5.61 15.00 1.17
N ARG A 43 4.99 15.46 0.08
CA ARG A 43 3.68 16.12 0.08
C ARG A 43 3.10 16.12 -1.32
N VAL A 44 1.94 16.75 -1.49
CA VAL A 44 1.43 17.11 -2.81
C VAL A 44 2.32 18.21 -3.42
N LEU A 45 2.94 17.91 -4.56
CA LEU A 45 3.94 18.75 -5.25
C LEU A 45 3.42 19.36 -6.56
N ALA A 46 2.18 19.05 -6.96
CA ALA A 46 1.53 19.64 -8.13
C ALA A 46 0.04 19.93 -7.85
N PRO A 47 -0.58 20.88 -8.57
CA PRO A 47 -2.02 21.12 -8.46
C PRO A 47 -2.85 19.97 -9.04
N GLY A 48 -4.17 20.00 -8.80
CA GLY A 48 -5.14 19.08 -9.42
C GLY A 48 -5.43 17.79 -8.64
N ALA A 49 -4.72 17.55 -7.53
CA ALA A 49 -5.03 16.43 -6.63
C ALA A 49 -6.44 16.55 -6.03
N SER A 50 -7.23 15.48 -6.10
CA SER A 50 -8.54 15.40 -5.43
C SER A 50 -8.38 15.43 -3.90
N ALA A 51 -9.43 15.73 -3.15
CA ALA A 51 -9.38 15.72 -1.69
C ALA A 51 -8.98 14.34 -1.11
N VAL A 52 -9.41 13.25 -1.75
CA VAL A 52 -9.01 11.88 -1.37
C VAL A 52 -7.53 11.67 -1.68
N ALA A 53 -7.07 12.06 -2.87
CA ALA A 53 -5.67 11.95 -3.25
C ALA A 53 -4.74 12.74 -2.32
N GLN A 54 -5.12 13.96 -1.93
CA GLN A 54 -4.36 14.77 -0.97
C GLN A 54 -4.22 14.07 0.38
N LYS A 55 -5.29 13.47 0.89
CA LYS A 55 -5.26 12.68 2.15
C LYS A 55 -4.42 11.41 2.00
N ALA A 56 -4.51 10.72 0.87
CA ALA A 56 -3.73 9.51 0.62
C ALA A 56 -2.23 9.84 0.58
N VAL A 57 -1.84 10.89 -0.14
CA VAL A 57 -0.46 11.39 -0.17
C VAL A 57 0.00 11.76 1.24
N ALA A 58 -0.79 12.52 2.00
CA ALA A 58 -0.44 12.88 3.37
C ALA A 58 -0.22 11.64 4.27
N ALA A 59 -1.13 10.66 4.21
CA ALA A 59 -1.04 9.43 4.99
C ALA A 59 0.20 8.61 4.62
N ALA A 60 0.55 8.51 3.34
CA ALA A 60 1.79 7.83 2.90
C ALA A 60 3.04 8.59 3.37
N CYS A 61 3.01 9.92 3.32
CA CYS A 61 4.13 10.76 3.72
C CYS A 61 4.39 10.75 5.24
N GLU A 62 3.37 10.50 6.06
CA GLU A 62 3.54 10.22 7.49
C GLU A 62 4.37 8.96 7.76
N GLN A 63 4.52 8.07 6.77
CA GLN A 63 5.28 6.82 6.89
C GLN A 63 6.72 6.94 6.39
N ILE A 64 7.19 8.12 5.98
CA ILE A 64 8.59 8.31 5.57
C ILE A 64 9.53 7.82 6.69
N GLY A 65 10.49 6.98 6.31
CA GLY A 65 11.44 6.37 7.24
C GLY A 65 10.95 5.10 7.94
N VAL A 66 9.68 4.70 7.81
CA VAL A 66 9.23 3.35 8.22
C VAL A 66 9.90 2.31 7.32
N TRP A 67 10.18 1.13 7.86
CA TRP A 67 10.84 0.07 7.10
C TRP A 67 9.99 -0.43 5.93
N TYR A 68 10.66 -0.79 4.84
CA TYR A 68 10.12 -1.80 3.95
C TYR A 68 10.10 -3.15 4.67
N THR A 69 9.07 -3.95 4.42
CA THR A 69 9.07 -5.37 4.77
C THR A 69 8.17 -6.16 3.82
N TRP A 70 8.67 -7.24 3.24
CA TRP A 70 7.96 -8.05 2.25
C TRP A 70 6.66 -8.64 2.82
N GLY A 71 5.52 -8.35 2.19
CA GLY A 71 4.19 -8.73 2.68
C GLY A 71 3.63 -7.81 3.78
N GLY A 72 4.36 -6.76 4.16
CA GLY A 72 3.94 -5.80 5.19
C GLY A 72 2.76 -4.94 4.74
N GLY A 73 1.85 -4.60 5.65
CA GLY A 73 0.68 -3.76 5.33
C GLY A 73 -0.61 -4.53 5.04
N HIS A 74 -0.54 -5.86 5.05
CA HIS A 74 -1.62 -6.74 4.62
C HIS A 74 -2.41 -7.42 5.75
N GLY A 75 -2.24 -6.95 6.99
CA GLY A 75 -3.03 -7.41 8.13
C GLY A 75 -4.55 -7.13 7.99
N PRO A 76 -5.38 -7.68 8.90
CA PRO A 76 -6.83 -7.46 8.89
C PRO A 76 -7.23 -5.99 8.94
N GLN A 77 -6.42 -5.15 9.60
CA GLN A 77 -6.53 -3.69 9.56
C GLN A 77 -5.37 -3.12 8.74
N PRO A 78 -5.62 -2.23 7.76
CA PRO A 78 -4.55 -1.57 7.01
C PRO A 78 -3.62 -0.77 7.93
N GLY A 79 -2.33 -1.04 7.85
CA GLY A 79 -1.30 -0.47 8.73
C GLY A 79 -0.05 -1.34 8.74
N PRO A 80 1.07 -0.87 9.33
CA PRO A 80 2.33 -1.59 9.24
C PRO A 80 2.24 -2.94 9.96
N THR A 81 2.80 -3.98 9.36
CA THR A 81 2.87 -5.33 9.93
C THR A 81 4.28 -5.89 9.77
N TYR A 82 4.59 -6.96 10.49
CA TYR A 82 5.80 -7.73 10.20
C TYR A 82 5.63 -8.49 8.89
N GLY A 83 6.70 -8.55 8.10
CA GLY A 83 6.72 -9.26 6.84
C GLY A 83 7.26 -10.68 6.98
N GLN A 84 7.72 -11.21 5.87
CA GLN A 84 8.24 -12.57 5.73
C GLN A 84 9.46 -12.59 4.81
N VAL A 85 10.28 -13.62 4.88
CA VAL A 85 11.40 -13.79 3.95
C VAL A 85 10.83 -14.11 2.56
N ASP A 86 11.24 -13.34 1.56
CA ASP A 86 11.13 -13.70 0.15
C ASP A 86 12.32 -14.60 -0.22
N PRO A 87 12.11 -15.88 -0.56
CA PRO A 87 13.20 -16.79 -0.93
C PRO A 87 13.97 -16.35 -2.18
N SER A 88 13.41 -15.46 -2.99
CA SER A 88 14.03 -14.92 -4.20
C SER A 88 14.86 -13.66 -3.96
N ASP A 89 14.74 -13.04 -2.78
CA ASP A 89 15.44 -11.80 -2.42
C ASP A 89 16.20 -11.98 -1.09
N PRO A 90 17.55 -12.10 -1.11
CA PRO A 90 18.34 -12.24 0.11
C PRO A 90 18.26 -11.04 1.06
N ASP A 91 17.92 -9.84 0.55
CA ASP A 91 17.81 -8.63 1.39
C ASP A 91 16.56 -8.66 2.28
N SER A 92 15.62 -9.57 2.00
CA SER A 92 14.41 -9.83 2.81
C SER A 92 14.66 -10.65 4.07
N ALA A 93 15.90 -11.13 4.32
CA ALA A 93 16.22 -11.98 5.46
C ALA A 93 15.78 -11.40 6.82
N HIS A 94 15.75 -10.07 6.95
CA HIS A 94 15.38 -9.35 8.17
C HIS A 94 13.94 -8.79 8.14
N ASP A 95 13.17 -9.05 7.09
CA ASP A 95 11.80 -8.56 6.97
C ASP A 95 10.85 -9.10 8.07
N PRO A 96 10.97 -10.36 8.53
CA PRO A 96 10.23 -10.82 9.71
C PRO A 96 10.50 -10.03 11.00
N GLU A 97 11.61 -9.28 11.08
CA GLU A 97 12.02 -8.49 12.23
C GLU A 97 11.64 -7.00 12.09
N ARG A 98 11.19 -6.59 10.90
CA ARG A 98 10.88 -5.20 10.55
C ARG A 98 9.38 -4.99 10.49
N LEU A 99 8.87 -4.10 11.36
CA LEU A 99 7.50 -3.61 11.29
C LEU A 99 7.41 -2.53 10.20
N GLY A 100 6.61 -2.76 9.16
CA GLY A 100 6.60 -1.89 8.00
C GLY A 100 5.57 -2.23 6.93
N PHE A 101 5.86 -1.80 5.70
CA PHE A 101 5.02 -1.99 4.53
C PHE A 101 5.80 -2.57 3.35
N ASP A 102 5.13 -3.37 2.52
CA ASP A 102 5.54 -3.52 1.12
C ASP A 102 4.90 -2.42 0.25
N CYS A 103 5.16 -2.48 -1.07
CA CYS A 103 4.69 -1.46 -2.02
C CYS A 103 3.15 -1.31 -2.01
N SER A 104 2.42 -2.42 -2.12
CA SER A 104 0.96 -2.44 -2.10
C SER A 104 0.38 -2.19 -0.72
N GLY A 105 1.06 -2.60 0.34
CA GLY A 105 0.66 -2.37 1.73
C GLY A 105 0.65 -0.87 2.07
N LEU A 106 1.64 -0.12 1.59
CA LEU A 106 1.70 1.33 1.75
C LEU A 106 0.53 2.01 1.01
N VAL A 107 0.27 1.61 -0.24
CA VAL A 107 -0.85 2.14 -1.04
C VAL A 107 -2.20 1.85 -0.37
N ARG A 108 -2.40 0.61 0.08
CA ARG A 108 -3.61 0.16 0.78
C ARG A 108 -3.85 1.02 2.02
N TYR A 109 -2.83 1.20 2.86
CA TYR A 109 -2.90 2.04 4.06
C TYR A 109 -3.25 3.49 3.71
N ALA A 110 -2.56 4.09 2.75
CA ALA A 110 -2.76 5.48 2.35
C ALA A 110 -4.21 5.75 1.90
N TYR A 111 -4.73 4.90 1.00
CA TYR A 111 -6.09 5.04 0.50
C TYR A 111 -7.15 4.60 1.51
N HIS A 112 -6.83 3.68 2.43
CA HIS A 112 -7.71 3.36 3.56
C HIS A 112 -7.96 4.58 4.43
N ARG A 113 -6.88 5.27 4.84
CA ARG A 113 -6.92 6.50 5.63
C ARG A 113 -7.65 7.64 4.91
N ALA A 114 -7.55 7.69 3.58
CA ALA A 114 -8.15 8.75 2.78
C ALA A 114 -9.66 8.57 2.52
N ALA A 115 -10.10 7.33 2.30
CA ALA A 115 -11.44 7.01 1.81
C ALA A 115 -12.42 6.53 2.89
N GLY A 116 -11.95 6.12 4.08
CA GLY A 116 -12.83 5.64 5.16
C GLY A 116 -13.34 4.21 4.99
N GLY A 117 -12.58 3.37 4.28
CA GLY A 117 -12.84 1.95 4.00
C GLY A 117 -11.55 1.31 3.49
N ASP A 118 -11.56 0.09 2.95
CA ASP A 118 -10.34 -0.55 2.41
C ASP A 118 -10.47 -0.77 0.88
N PRO A 119 -10.34 0.29 0.07
CA PRO A 119 -10.71 0.25 -1.35
C PRO A 119 -9.69 -0.44 -2.26
N LEU A 120 -8.47 -0.66 -1.78
CA LEU A 120 -7.31 -1.12 -2.56
C LEU A 120 -6.65 -2.33 -1.87
N THR A 121 -7.40 -3.42 -1.74
CA THR A 121 -6.91 -4.68 -1.17
C THR A 121 -6.02 -5.45 -2.16
N GLY A 122 -5.30 -6.46 -1.65
CA GLY A 122 -4.42 -7.31 -2.44
C GLY A 122 -3.10 -6.64 -2.81
N ASN A 123 -2.31 -7.33 -3.64
CA ASN A 123 -0.99 -6.89 -4.09
C ASN A 123 -1.05 -5.80 -5.19
N ALA A 124 0.11 -5.37 -5.68
CA ALA A 124 0.25 -4.33 -6.70
C ALA A 124 -0.58 -4.61 -7.98
N TYR A 125 -0.65 -5.87 -8.43
CA TYR A 125 -1.49 -6.25 -9.57
C TYR A 125 -2.98 -6.00 -9.32
N HIS A 126 -3.50 -6.42 -8.16
CA HIS A 126 -4.90 -6.19 -7.81
C HIS A 126 -5.24 -4.69 -7.73
N GLN A 127 -4.35 -3.89 -7.16
CA GLN A 127 -4.56 -2.45 -7.00
C GLN A 127 -4.53 -1.71 -8.35
N PHE A 128 -3.58 -2.06 -9.23
CA PHE A 128 -3.51 -1.49 -10.57
C PHE A 128 -4.71 -1.89 -11.45
N HIS A 129 -5.33 -3.03 -11.16
CA HIS A 129 -6.54 -3.50 -11.82
C HIS A 129 -7.81 -3.24 -11.01
N SER A 130 -7.78 -2.43 -9.96
CA SER A 130 -8.91 -2.23 -9.05
C SER A 130 -10.15 -1.63 -9.75
N PRO A 131 -11.37 -1.99 -9.31
CA PRO A 131 -12.60 -1.38 -9.84
C PRO A 131 -12.71 0.11 -9.50
N GLN A 132 -11.83 0.60 -8.61
CA GLN A 132 -11.78 1.99 -8.20
C GLN A 132 -10.97 2.82 -9.21
N VAL A 133 -10.36 2.19 -10.22
CA VAL A 133 -9.66 2.89 -11.30
C VAL A 133 -10.65 3.64 -12.18
N GLN A 134 -10.60 4.97 -12.13
CA GLN A 134 -11.38 5.87 -12.97
C GLN A 134 -10.72 6.11 -14.33
N GLN A 135 -9.39 6.16 -14.36
CA GLN A 135 -8.64 6.50 -15.56
C GLN A 135 -7.33 5.71 -15.60
N ARG A 136 -6.95 5.26 -16.81
CA ARG A 136 -5.68 4.58 -17.07
C ARG A 136 -4.81 5.42 -17.99
N PHE A 137 -3.50 5.41 -17.72
CA PHE A 137 -2.48 6.09 -18.51
C PHE A 137 -1.45 5.08 -18.98
N THR A 138 -1.11 5.11 -20.26
CA THR A 138 -0.12 4.21 -20.83
C THR A 138 1.30 4.64 -20.44
N ALA A 139 2.24 3.70 -20.45
CA ALA A 139 3.64 3.98 -20.19
C ALA A 139 4.20 5.12 -21.05
N ALA A 140 3.79 5.17 -22.33
CA ALA A 140 4.23 6.19 -23.30
C ALA A 140 3.79 7.62 -22.92
N GLN A 141 2.73 7.79 -22.13
CA GLN A 141 2.29 9.11 -21.67
C GLN A 141 3.16 9.65 -20.53
N GLY A 142 3.98 8.81 -19.89
CA GLY A 142 4.85 9.19 -18.79
C GLY A 142 4.09 9.82 -17.62
N THR A 143 4.66 10.88 -17.04
CA THR A 143 4.06 11.62 -15.92
C THR A 143 3.22 12.83 -16.35
N ALA A 144 3.22 13.18 -17.63
CA ALA A 144 2.58 14.40 -18.12
C ALA A 144 1.07 14.52 -17.80
N PRO A 145 0.24 13.46 -17.91
CA PRO A 145 -1.18 13.56 -17.58
C PRO A 145 -1.49 13.27 -16.10
N LEU A 146 -0.47 12.94 -15.31
CA LEU A 146 -0.64 12.46 -13.95
C LEU A 146 -0.87 13.59 -12.97
N LEU A 147 -1.71 13.32 -11.99
CA LEU A 147 -2.01 14.20 -10.86
C LEU A 147 -1.55 13.52 -9.58
N PRO A 148 -1.19 14.28 -8.53
CA PRO A 148 -0.79 13.68 -7.28
C PRO A 148 -1.88 12.77 -6.73
N GLY A 149 -1.49 11.61 -6.22
CA GLY A 149 -2.35 10.51 -5.82
C GLY A 149 -2.50 9.41 -6.86
N ASP A 150 -2.24 9.66 -8.14
CA ASP A 150 -2.23 8.59 -9.16
C ASP A 150 -1.23 7.50 -8.79
N LEU A 151 -1.59 6.24 -9.03
CA LEU A 151 -0.75 5.08 -8.73
C LEU A 151 0.09 4.74 -9.96
N LEU A 152 1.41 4.72 -9.79
CA LEU A 152 2.39 4.33 -10.79
C LEU A 152 2.68 2.83 -10.65
N ALA A 153 2.79 2.08 -11.74
CA ALA A 153 3.00 0.64 -11.70
C ALA A 153 4.18 0.18 -12.56
N TRP A 154 4.87 -0.86 -12.11
CA TRP A 154 5.93 -1.55 -12.85
C TRP A 154 5.66 -3.06 -12.93
N GLY A 155 5.87 -3.60 -14.12
CA GLY A 155 5.73 -5.01 -14.43
C GLY A 155 5.55 -5.27 -15.92
N SER A 156 5.55 -6.54 -16.30
CA SER A 156 5.48 -6.97 -17.69
C SER A 156 4.60 -8.21 -17.86
N GLY A 157 4.18 -8.50 -19.10
CA GLY A 157 3.43 -9.72 -19.42
C GLY A 157 2.08 -9.85 -18.71
N GLY A 158 1.47 -8.74 -18.30
CA GLY A 158 0.22 -8.75 -17.53
C GLY A 158 0.42 -8.97 -16.02
N SER A 159 1.64 -8.89 -15.49
CA SER A 159 1.92 -8.85 -14.05
C SER A 159 2.36 -7.45 -13.63
N VAL A 160 2.12 -7.10 -12.36
CA VAL A 160 2.63 -5.88 -11.72
C VAL A 160 3.31 -6.29 -10.42
N HIS A 161 4.61 -6.01 -10.30
CA HIS A 161 5.40 -6.36 -9.11
C HIS A 161 5.65 -5.16 -8.20
N HIS A 162 5.52 -3.92 -8.70
CA HIS A 162 5.71 -2.71 -7.90
C HIS A 162 4.65 -1.66 -8.18
N ILE A 163 4.25 -0.94 -7.13
CA ILE A 163 3.29 0.15 -7.18
C ILE A 163 3.70 1.29 -6.24
N ALA A 164 3.49 2.54 -6.65
CA ALA A 164 3.86 3.72 -5.88
C ALA A 164 2.83 4.86 -6.04
N ILE A 165 2.82 5.83 -5.12
CA ILE A 165 1.89 6.98 -5.17
C ILE A 165 2.63 8.18 -5.76
N TYR A 166 2.13 8.72 -6.86
CA TYR A 166 2.66 9.93 -7.48
C TYR A 166 2.42 11.16 -6.61
N LEU A 167 3.46 11.96 -6.39
CA LEU A 167 3.39 13.19 -5.59
C LEU A 167 3.19 14.44 -6.46
N GLY A 168 3.36 14.33 -7.78
CA GLY A 168 3.54 15.48 -8.67
C GLY A 168 5.01 15.80 -8.91
N ALA A 169 5.28 16.70 -9.86
CA ALA A 169 6.63 17.19 -10.17
C ALA A 169 7.67 16.09 -10.44
N GLY A 170 7.25 14.95 -11.01
CA GLY A 170 8.16 13.82 -11.30
C GLY A 170 8.62 13.05 -10.06
N LYS A 171 7.97 13.24 -8.89
CA LYS A 171 8.29 12.54 -7.64
C LYS A 171 7.21 11.54 -7.24
N MET A 172 7.57 10.54 -6.47
CA MET A 172 6.66 9.55 -5.88
C MET A 172 7.09 9.17 -4.47
N VAL A 173 6.14 8.72 -3.66
CA VAL A 173 6.41 8.03 -2.39
C VAL A 173 6.24 6.53 -2.59
N GLU A 174 7.20 5.76 -2.09
CA GLU A 174 7.23 4.31 -2.29
C GLU A 174 7.84 3.56 -1.10
N ALA A 175 7.37 2.33 -0.89
CA ALA A 175 8.09 1.28 -0.19
C ALA A 175 8.73 0.42 -1.28
N ARG A 176 10.02 0.65 -1.56
CA ARG A 176 10.67 0.16 -2.78
C ARG A 176 11.03 -1.32 -2.73
N GLU A 177 11.85 -1.71 -1.77
CA GLU A 177 12.46 -3.04 -1.69
C GLU A 177 13.02 -3.33 -0.29
N SER A 178 13.30 -4.60 -0.02
CA SER A 178 13.87 -5.09 1.23
C SER A 178 15.14 -4.33 1.62
N GLY A 179 15.36 -4.16 2.93
CA GLY A 179 16.52 -3.40 3.44
C GLY A 179 16.41 -1.88 3.32
N THR A 180 15.40 -1.34 2.62
CA THR A 180 15.17 0.10 2.50
C THR A 180 14.07 0.61 3.45
N ARG A 181 13.88 1.92 3.46
CA ARG A 181 12.80 2.60 4.18
C ARG A 181 11.91 3.33 3.18
N ILE A 182 10.67 3.56 3.56
CA ILE A 182 9.74 4.38 2.79
C ILE A 182 10.36 5.75 2.55
N THR A 183 10.41 6.14 1.28
CA THR A 183 11.12 7.33 0.83
C THR A 183 10.37 8.03 -0.30
N VAL A 184 10.76 9.28 -0.55
CA VAL A 184 10.48 9.96 -1.81
C VAL A 184 11.56 9.61 -2.82
N SER A 185 11.16 9.34 -4.05
CA SER A 185 12.04 9.03 -5.18
C SER A 185 11.63 9.82 -6.43
N ASP A 186 12.56 9.98 -7.37
CA ASP A 186 12.21 10.33 -8.73
C ASP A 186 11.43 9.19 -9.41
N VAL A 187 10.42 9.56 -10.21
CA VAL A 187 9.65 8.60 -11.00
C VAL A 187 10.54 7.97 -12.05
N ARG A 188 10.54 6.64 -12.09
CA ARG A 188 11.31 5.83 -13.04
C ARG A 188 10.42 5.38 -14.19
N LEU A 189 10.60 5.97 -15.38
CA LEU A 189 9.80 5.65 -16.58
C LEU A 189 10.45 4.63 -17.52
N GLY A 190 11.70 4.23 -17.24
CA GLY A 190 12.42 3.21 -18.03
C GLY A 190 12.09 1.79 -17.57
N GLY A 191 12.59 0.81 -18.33
CA GLY A 191 12.42 -0.60 -18.01
C GLY A 191 10.98 -1.07 -18.25
N ASP A 192 10.37 -1.61 -17.21
CA ASP A 192 9.04 -2.23 -17.22
C ASP A 192 7.96 -1.34 -16.58
N TYR A 193 8.12 -0.02 -16.67
CA TYR A 193 7.04 0.90 -16.30
C TYR A 193 5.78 0.57 -17.11
N ALA A 194 4.70 0.17 -16.42
CA ALA A 194 3.46 -0.29 -17.03
C ALA A 194 2.45 0.85 -17.28
N GLY A 195 2.73 2.04 -16.76
CA GLY A 195 1.82 3.18 -16.78
C GLY A 195 1.29 3.51 -15.39
N ALA A 196 0.15 4.20 -15.36
CA ALA A 196 -0.44 4.68 -14.12
C ALA A 196 -1.98 4.59 -14.13
N VAL A 197 -2.58 4.64 -12.95
CA VAL A 197 -4.02 4.69 -12.76
C VAL A 197 -4.44 5.79 -11.81
N ARG A 198 -5.57 6.42 -12.12
CA ARG A 198 -6.24 7.36 -11.22
C ARG A 198 -7.35 6.65 -10.48
N ILE A 199 -7.34 6.76 -9.16
CA ILE A 199 -8.37 6.18 -8.29
C ILE A 199 -9.51 7.18 -8.12
N ALA A 200 -10.74 6.71 -8.31
CA ALA A 200 -11.94 7.48 -8.08
C ALA A 200 -12.04 7.89 -6.59
N PRO A 201 -12.62 9.05 -6.27
CA PRO A 201 -13.16 9.26 -4.93
C PRO A 201 -14.18 8.14 -4.64
N ALA A 202 -14.31 7.70 -3.39
CA ALA A 202 -15.09 6.52 -2.99
C ALA A 202 -16.62 6.61 -3.20
N ALA A 203 -17.08 7.36 -4.20
CA ALA A 203 -18.47 7.63 -4.49
C ALA A 203 -18.64 7.85 -6.02
N GLN A 204 -19.35 6.92 -6.68
CA GLN A 204 -20.00 7.05 -8.00
C GLN A 204 -19.11 7.05 -9.27
N ALA A 205 -18.42 5.95 -9.57
CA ALA A 205 -18.15 5.63 -10.98
C ALA A 205 -19.37 4.91 -11.60
N PRO A 206 -19.83 5.26 -12.81
CA PRO A 206 -20.90 4.52 -13.49
C PRO A 206 -20.54 3.03 -13.59
N GLY A 207 -21.50 2.15 -13.27
CA GLY A 207 -21.28 0.69 -13.29
C GLY A 207 -20.60 0.11 -12.04
N THR A 208 -20.39 0.90 -10.98
CA THR A 208 -19.96 0.37 -9.68
C THR A 208 -21.15 -0.01 -8.79
N PHE A 209 -21.10 -1.23 -8.27
CA PHE A 209 -22.08 -1.80 -7.35
C PHE A 209 -21.39 -2.20 -6.05
N SER A 210 -22.16 -2.41 -4.99
CA SER A 210 -21.64 -2.90 -3.72
C SER A 210 -22.13 -4.32 -3.52
N THR A 211 -21.24 -5.25 -3.17
CA THR A 211 -21.65 -6.55 -2.68
C THR A 211 -22.20 -6.45 -1.25
N TRP A 212 -22.86 -7.50 -0.80
CA TRP A 212 -23.21 -7.70 0.61
C TRP A 212 -22.74 -9.07 1.10
N GLY A 213 -22.81 -9.26 2.41
CA GLY A 213 -22.31 -10.46 3.07
C GLY A 213 -20.80 -10.44 3.31
N THR A 214 -20.31 -11.56 3.84
CA THR A 214 -18.90 -11.83 4.12
C THR A 214 -18.51 -13.13 3.45
N ASP A 215 -17.23 -13.27 3.12
CA ASP A 215 -16.67 -14.48 2.53
C ASP A 215 -17.29 -14.92 1.20
N VAL A 216 -17.68 -13.93 0.39
CA VAL A 216 -18.27 -14.15 -0.93
C VAL A 216 -17.17 -14.50 -1.94
N TRP A 217 -17.32 -15.63 -2.62
CA TRP A 217 -16.38 -16.08 -3.64
C TRP A 217 -16.82 -15.68 -5.05
N THR A 218 -15.86 -15.29 -5.87
CA THR A 218 -15.99 -15.18 -7.32
C THR A 218 -15.50 -16.46 -8.00
N HIS A 219 -15.91 -16.65 -9.25
CA HIS A 219 -15.83 -17.91 -9.98
C HIS A 219 -15.30 -17.70 -11.40
N GLU A 220 -14.53 -18.65 -11.94
CA GLU A 220 -13.97 -18.54 -13.30
C GLU A 220 -15.06 -18.55 -14.37
N GLU A 221 -16.15 -19.29 -14.12
CA GLU A 221 -17.35 -19.36 -14.94
C GLU A 221 -18.58 -18.96 -14.10
N PRO A 222 -19.74 -18.63 -14.70
CA PRO A 222 -20.96 -18.25 -13.97
C PRO A 222 -21.65 -19.49 -13.35
N SER A 223 -20.90 -20.24 -12.54
CA SER A 223 -21.30 -21.47 -11.88
C SER A 223 -20.58 -21.61 -10.55
N THR A 224 -21.32 -22.03 -9.53
CA THR A 224 -20.78 -22.27 -8.17
C THR A 224 -19.83 -23.46 -8.12
N THR A 225 -19.88 -24.34 -9.13
CA THR A 225 -19.01 -25.51 -9.27
C THR A 225 -17.70 -25.21 -9.99
N SER A 226 -17.59 -24.05 -10.63
CA SER A 226 -16.36 -23.64 -11.31
C SER A 226 -15.29 -23.18 -10.30
N PRO A 227 -14.00 -23.18 -10.70
CA PRO A 227 -12.90 -22.76 -9.83
C PRO A 227 -13.15 -21.38 -9.21
N ARG A 228 -12.83 -21.27 -7.91
CA ARG A 228 -12.89 -20.01 -7.18
C ARG A 228 -11.70 -19.14 -7.55
N VAL A 229 -11.95 -17.87 -7.86
CA VAL A 229 -10.90 -16.94 -8.28
C VAL A 229 -10.51 -16.00 -7.14
N HIS A 230 -11.48 -15.33 -6.52
CA HIS A 230 -11.22 -14.34 -5.48
C HIS A 230 -12.25 -14.38 -4.36
N LYS A 231 -11.82 -14.07 -3.12
CA LYS A 231 -12.70 -14.01 -1.94
C LYS A 231 -12.85 -12.57 -1.48
N PHE A 232 -14.08 -12.09 -1.39
CA PHE A 232 -14.41 -10.85 -0.71
C PHE A 232 -14.66 -11.11 0.78
N PRO A 233 -13.78 -10.65 1.69
CA PRO A 233 -13.94 -10.88 3.13
C PRO A 233 -15.13 -10.11 3.72
N GLY A 234 -15.64 -9.10 3.01
CA GLY A 234 -16.80 -8.31 3.39
C GLY A 234 -17.40 -7.56 2.20
N PRO A 235 -18.35 -6.63 2.46
CA PRO A 235 -18.94 -5.79 1.43
C PRO A 235 -17.87 -5.05 0.63
N THR A 236 -17.86 -5.28 -0.68
CA THR A 236 -16.82 -4.79 -1.60
C THR A 236 -17.49 -3.99 -2.71
N THR A 237 -16.91 -2.84 -3.06
CA THR A 237 -17.29 -2.13 -4.28
C THR A 237 -16.69 -2.84 -5.48
N VAL A 238 -17.54 -3.24 -6.42
CA VAL A 238 -17.17 -3.96 -7.64
C VAL A 238 -17.65 -3.20 -8.86
N ARG A 239 -16.91 -3.25 -9.96
CA ARG A 239 -17.43 -2.81 -11.27
C ARG A 239 -17.96 -4.03 -12.01
N ILE A 240 -19.09 -3.85 -12.66
CA ILE A 240 -19.72 -4.90 -13.46
C ILE A 240 -19.68 -4.49 -14.92
N ASP A 241 -19.08 -5.33 -15.75
CA ASP A 241 -19.00 -5.06 -17.20
C ASP A 241 -20.27 -5.51 -17.93
N CYS A 242 -20.75 -6.71 -17.60
CA CYS A 242 -21.96 -7.29 -18.15
C CYS A 242 -22.55 -8.34 -17.21
N GLN A 243 -23.78 -8.76 -17.47
CA GLN A 243 -24.47 -9.83 -16.73
C GLN A 243 -25.17 -10.82 -17.68
N LYS A 244 -25.42 -12.05 -17.24
CA LYS A 244 -26.17 -13.07 -17.99
C LYS A 244 -26.92 -14.03 -17.08
N HIS A 245 -27.90 -14.74 -17.64
CA HIS A 245 -28.54 -15.87 -16.98
C HIS A 245 -27.64 -17.11 -17.08
N ALA A 246 -27.44 -17.81 -15.96
CA ALA A 246 -26.63 -19.03 -15.88
C ALA A 246 -27.14 -19.93 -14.73
N GLU A 247 -26.25 -20.56 -13.96
CA GLU A 247 -26.65 -21.46 -12.87
C GLU A 247 -27.54 -20.73 -11.83
N PRO A 248 -28.75 -21.23 -11.51
CA PRO A 248 -29.55 -20.66 -10.44
C PRO A 248 -28.89 -20.93 -9.07
N VAL A 249 -28.60 -19.87 -8.33
CA VAL A 249 -28.03 -19.96 -6.98
C VAL A 249 -29.10 -19.68 -5.95
N THR A 250 -29.19 -20.53 -4.92
CA THR A 250 -30.07 -20.31 -3.78
C THR A 250 -29.24 -20.03 -2.52
N ALA A 251 -29.44 -18.86 -1.92
CA ALA A 251 -28.81 -18.48 -0.66
C ALA A 251 -29.80 -17.69 0.20
N GLU A 252 -29.82 -17.95 1.51
CA GLU A 252 -30.66 -17.25 2.48
C GLU A 252 -32.17 -17.19 2.11
N GLY A 253 -32.66 -18.23 1.42
CA GLY A 253 -34.07 -18.31 0.99
C GLY A 253 -34.40 -17.55 -0.30
N TYR A 254 -33.41 -16.94 -0.94
CA TYR A 254 -33.54 -16.30 -2.25
C TYR A 254 -32.91 -17.17 -3.33
N THR A 255 -33.54 -17.22 -4.51
CA THR A 255 -32.99 -17.87 -5.70
C THR A 255 -32.81 -16.82 -6.79
N ASN A 256 -31.63 -16.77 -7.41
CA ASN A 256 -31.32 -15.88 -8.53
C ASN A 256 -30.43 -16.60 -9.55
N ASP A 257 -30.74 -16.49 -10.83
CA ASP A 257 -29.99 -17.07 -11.95
C ASP A 257 -29.10 -16.06 -12.69
N ALA A 258 -29.10 -14.79 -12.25
CA ALA A 258 -28.25 -13.76 -12.82
C ALA A 258 -26.82 -13.81 -12.26
N TRP A 259 -25.86 -13.71 -13.17
CA TRP A 259 -24.43 -13.65 -12.89
C TRP A 259 -23.81 -12.45 -13.57
N SER A 260 -22.94 -11.76 -12.85
CA SER A 260 -22.22 -10.56 -13.32
C SER A 260 -20.75 -10.86 -13.52
N TYR A 261 -20.19 -10.37 -14.62
CA TYR A 261 -18.76 -10.44 -14.91
C TYR A 261 -18.03 -9.23 -14.31
N LEU A 262 -17.00 -9.52 -13.52
CA LEU A 262 -16.13 -8.56 -12.87
C LEU A 262 -14.79 -8.53 -13.62
N PRO A 263 -14.60 -7.62 -14.59
CA PRO A 263 -13.43 -7.59 -15.46
C PRO A 263 -12.11 -7.38 -14.69
N GLU A 264 -12.15 -6.74 -13.52
CA GLU A 264 -10.97 -6.55 -12.66
C GLU A 264 -10.44 -7.85 -12.04
N TYR A 265 -11.34 -8.81 -11.83
CA TYR A 265 -11.01 -10.09 -11.24
C TYR A 265 -10.92 -11.19 -12.29
N GLY A 266 -11.26 -10.90 -13.55
CA GLY A 266 -11.43 -11.90 -14.60
C GLY A 266 -12.42 -12.99 -14.21
N ALA A 267 -13.44 -12.66 -13.43
CA ALA A 267 -14.27 -13.64 -12.73
C ALA A 267 -15.76 -13.24 -12.71
N TRP A 268 -16.61 -14.22 -12.45
CA TRP A 268 -18.04 -14.10 -12.30
C TRP A 268 -18.45 -14.11 -10.82
N ILE A 269 -19.53 -13.39 -10.52
CA ILE A 269 -20.19 -13.42 -9.22
C ILE A 269 -21.70 -13.57 -9.45
N THR A 270 -22.35 -14.36 -8.61
CA THR A 270 -23.82 -14.42 -8.63
C THR A 270 -24.40 -13.12 -8.09
N ASN A 271 -25.41 -12.59 -8.79
CA ASN A 271 -26.07 -11.33 -8.41
C ASN A 271 -26.78 -11.43 -7.06
N ILE A 272 -26.97 -12.63 -6.50
CA ILE A 272 -27.53 -12.80 -5.16
C ILE A 272 -26.73 -12.03 -4.11
N TYR A 273 -25.41 -11.86 -4.30
CA TYR A 273 -24.53 -11.12 -3.39
C TYR A 273 -24.29 -9.66 -3.79
N ILE A 274 -25.02 -9.13 -4.77
CA ILE A 274 -24.89 -7.74 -5.22
C ILE A 274 -26.08 -6.94 -4.72
N LYS A 275 -25.83 -5.79 -4.08
CA LYS A 275 -26.92 -4.91 -3.63
C LYS A 275 -27.63 -4.32 -4.84
N GLY A 276 -28.93 -4.60 -4.95
CA GLY A 276 -29.76 -4.11 -6.04
C GLY A 276 -30.86 -5.11 -6.41
N PRO A 277 -31.54 -4.89 -7.54
CA PRO A 277 -32.44 -5.87 -8.12
C PRO A 277 -31.71 -7.15 -8.55
N ALA A 278 -32.45 -8.26 -8.70
CA ALA A 278 -31.89 -9.55 -9.11
C ALA A 278 -31.14 -9.47 -10.45
N TRP A 279 -31.68 -8.71 -11.40
CA TRP A 279 -31.04 -8.28 -12.64
C TRP A 279 -30.73 -6.79 -12.54
N LEU A 280 -29.48 -6.40 -12.75
CA LEU A 280 -29.01 -5.05 -12.43
C LEU A 280 -29.38 -4.04 -13.53
N ASP A 281 -29.99 -2.93 -13.13
CA ASP A 281 -30.30 -1.84 -14.05
C ASP A 281 -29.03 -1.17 -14.57
N GLY A 282 -29.01 -0.84 -15.86
CA GLY A 282 -27.88 -0.16 -16.50
C GLY A 282 -26.66 -1.04 -16.79
N VAL A 283 -26.70 -2.34 -16.46
CA VAL A 283 -25.67 -3.31 -16.83
C VAL A 283 -26.11 -4.07 -18.09
N ARG A 284 -25.26 -4.05 -19.12
CA ARG A 284 -25.53 -4.74 -20.39
C ARG A 284 -25.53 -6.27 -20.22
N THR A 285 -26.24 -6.96 -21.11
CA THR A 285 -26.16 -8.43 -21.20
C THR A 285 -24.80 -8.85 -21.80
N CYS A 286 -24.18 -9.89 -21.24
CA CYS A 286 -22.98 -10.50 -21.83
C CYS A 286 -23.34 -11.19 -23.16
N PRO A 287 -22.39 -11.27 -24.11
CA PRO A 287 -22.57 -12.07 -25.32
C PRO A 287 -22.75 -13.56 -25.02
#